data_AF-A0A7R9MZL8-F1
#
_entry.id   AF-A0A7R9MZL8-F1
#
_cell.length_a   1.000
_cell.length_b   1.000
_cell.length_c   1.000
_cell.angle_alpha   90.00
_cell.angle_beta   90.00
_cell.angle_gamma   90.00
#
_symmetry.space_group_name_H-M   'P 1'
#
loop_
_entity.id
_entity.type
_entity.pdbx_description
1 polymer ?
#
loop_
_entity_poly.entity_id
_entity_poly.type
_entity_poly.pdbx_seq_one_letter_code
_entity_poly.pdbx_strand_id
1 'polypeptide(L)' 'MLSHSRDLHKEKLKETLIKLKGNPFACPYKKIRGETNVYRIRIGKYRVIYEVDNDRKRIVIVKIDKRSRVYEGW' A
#
# COMPACT_ATOMS: atom_id res chain seq x y z
N MET A 1 19.44 13.73 13.84
CA MET A 1 19.56 12.38 13.22
C MET A 1 18.21 11.70 12.89
N LEU A 2 17.09 12.42 12.69
CA LEU A 2 15.76 11.83 12.45
C LEU A 2 15.19 12.04 11.01
N SER A 3 15.95 12.62 10.07
CA SER A 3 15.47 12.83 8.69
C SER A 3 15.57 11.57 7.82
N HIS A 4 16.69 10.83 7.86
CA HIS A 4 16.98 9.71 6.95
C HIS A 4 15.93 8.58 6.91
N SER A 5 15.21 8.29 8.01
CA SER A 5 14.21 7.20 8.05
C SER A 5 12.92 7.53 7.31
N ARG A 6 12.50 8.82 7.27
CA ARG A 6 11.27 9.23 6.57
C ARG A 6 11.43 9.11 5.06
N ASP A 7 12.61 9.44 4.56
CA ASP A 7 12.91 9.45 3.14
C ASP A 7 12.99 8.03 2.57
N LEU A 8 13.57 7.08 3.32
CA LEU A 8 13.61 5.67 2.94
C LEU A 8 12.21 5.03 2.77
N HIS A 9 11.25 5.42 3.61
CA HIS A 9 9.91 4.85 3.54
C HIS A 9 9.09 5.43 2.38
N LYS A 10 9.34 6.69 2.01
CA LYS A 10 8.73 7.31 0.82
C LYS A 10 9.25 6.67 -0.46
N GLU A 11 10.55 6.41 -0.54
CA GLU A 11 11.14 5.78 -1.74
C GLU A 11 10.61 4.35 -1.92
N LYS A 12 10.57 3.55 -0.85
CA LYS A 12 9.97 2.21 -0.88
C LYS A 12 8.48 2.22 -1.27
N LEU A 13 7.74 3.24 -0.86
CA LEU A 13 6.35 3.42 -1.28
C LEU A 13 6.27 3.66 -2.78
N LYS A 14 7.08 4.59 -3.31
CA LYS A 14 7.15 4.90 -4.75
C LYS A 14 7.52 3.67 -5.58
N GLU A 15 8.57 2.95 -5.19
CA GLU A 15 8.99 1.71 -5.84
C GLU A 15 7.87 0.66 -5.87
N THR A 16 7.14 0.52 -4.76
CA THR A 16 6.03 -0.43 -4.68
C THR A 16 4.90 -0.03 -5.63
N LEU A 17 4.55 1.26 -5.71
CA LEU A 17 3.52 1.74 -6.63
C LEU A 17 3.91 1.54 -8.10
N ILE A 18 5.20 1.72 -8.44
CA ILE A 18 5.71 1.45 -9.79
C ILE A 18 5.59 -0.04 -10.12
N LYS A 19 5.96 -0.94 -9.19
CA LYS A 19 5.84 -2.39 -9.38
C LYS A 19 4.39 -2.82 -9.61
N LEU A 20 3.44 -2.23 -8.89
CA LEU A 20 2.02 -2.51 -9.06
C LEU A 20 1.54 -2.25 -10.49
N LYS A 21 2.02 -1.19 -11.15
CA LYS A 21 1.61 -0.84 -12.52
C LYS A 21 1.79 -1.99 -13.52
N GLY A 22 2.87 -2.76 -13.39
CA GLY A 22 3.15 -3.89 -14.29
C GLY A 22 2.46 -5.18 -13.85
N ASN A 23 2.36 -5.42 -12.54
CA ASN A 23 1.67 -6.56 -11.99
C ASN A 23 1.09 -6.20 -10.60
N PRO A 24 -0.24 -6.25 -10.42
CA PRO A 24 -0.88 -5.90 -9.14
C PRO A 24 -0.46 -6.81 -7.97
N PHE A 25 0.21 -7.93 -8.24
CA PHE A 25 0.65 -8.92 -7.28
C PHE A 25 2.18 -9.00 -7.15
N ALA A 26 2.92 -8.02 -7.68
CA ALA A 26 4.39 -7.97 -7.69
C ALA A 26 5.05 -7.78 -6.31
N CYS A 27 4.28 -7.56 -5.25
CA CYS A 27 4.76 -7.30 -3.90
C CYS A 27 3.97 -8.16 -2.90
N PRO A 28 4.54 -8.51 -1.72
CA PRO A 28 3.81 -9.26 -0.71
C PRO A 28 2.50 -8.57 -0.31
N TYR A 29 1.39 -9.18 -0.69
CA TYR A 29 0.05 -8.64 -0.50
C TYR A 29 -0.79 -9.55 0.41
N LYS A 30 -1.88 -9.00 0.94
CA LYS A 30 -2.95 -9.77 1.57
C LYS A 30 -4.29 -9.31 1.01
N LYS A 31 -5.15 -10.26 0.61
CA LYS A 31 -6.53 -9.95 0.26
C LYS A 31 -7.29 -9.48 1.50
N ILE A 32 -8.12 -8.44 1.35
CA ILE A 32 -9.00 -8.00 2.43
C ILE A 32 -10.19 -8.95 2.48
N ARG A 33 -10.47 -9.50 3.67
CA ARG A 33 -11.60 -10.42 3.87
C ARG A 33 -12.91 -9.67 3.70
N GLY A 34 -13.86 -10.27 2.99
CA GLY A 34 -15.16 -9.67 2.69
C GLY A 34 -15.17 -8.85 1.41
N GLU A 35 -14.00 -8.54 0.84
CA GLU A 35 -13.88 -7.79 -0.41
C GLU A 35 -13.60 -8.71 -1.60
N THR A 36 -14.15 -8.36 -2.76
CA THR A 36 -14.03 -9.17 -3.98
C THR A 36 -12.62 -9.12 -4.56
N ASN A 37 -12.07 -7.92 -4.74
CA ASN A 37 -10.86 -7.63 -5.50
C ASN A 37 -9.97 -6.57 -4.81
N VAL A 38 -10.10 -6.42 -3.49
CA VAL A 38 -9.34 -5.46 -2.69
C VAL A 38 -8.22 -6.15 -1.91
N TYR A 39 -7.04 -5.53 -1.95
CA TYR A 39 -5.80 -6.05 -1.40
C TYR A 39 -5.06 -4.99 -0.59
N ARG A 40 -4.11 -5.43 0.22
CA ARG A 40 -3.26 -4.55 1.01
C ARG A 40 -1.79 -4.98 0.99
N ILE A 41 -0.91 -4.01 0.79
CA ILE A 41 0.55 -4.13 0.98
C ILE A 41 0.98 -3.35 2.22
N ARG A 42 1.93 -3.89 2.98
CA ARG A 42 2.56 -3.21 4.12
C ARG A 42 3.97 -2.78 3.77
N ILE A 43 4.26 -1.49 3.93
CA ILE A 43 5.55 -0.87 3.61
C ILE A 43 6.06 -0.14 4.85
N GLY A 44 6.75 -0.87 5.73
CA GLY A 44 7.19 -0.34 7.02
C GLY A 44 6.02 0.19 7.86
N LYS A 45 5.95 1.53 7.97
CA LYS A 45 4.90 2.28 8.70
C LYS A 45 3.65 2.58 7.87
N TYR A 46 3.66 2.32 6.56
CA TYR A 46 2.53 2.58 5.67
C TYR A 46 1.77 1.30 5.33
N ARG A 47 0.49 1.48 5.00
CA ARG A 47 -0.35 0.47 4.35
C ARG A 47 -0.91 1.08 3.07
N VAL A 48 -0.80 0.34 1.97
CA VAL A 48 -1.46 0.68 0.70
C VAL A 48 -2.62 -0.29 0.53
N ILE A 49 -3.83 0.22 0.39
CA ILE A 49 -5.03 -0.52 0.02
C ILE A 49 -5.31 -0.22 -1.44
N TYR A 50 -5.49 -1.26 -2.25
CA TYR A 50 -5.73 -1.12 -3.67
C TYR A 50 -6.73 -2.15 -4.17
N GLU A 51 -7.44 -1.80 -5.22
CA GLU A 51 -8.39 -2.63 -5.93
C GLU A 51 -7.82 -3.02 -7.30
N VAL A 52 -8.08 -4.26 -7.73
CA VAL A 52 -7.73 -4.75 -9.06
C VAL A 52 -9.01 -4.95 -9.88
N ASP A 53 -9.19 -4.10 -10.89
CA ASP A 53 -10.29 -4.15 -11.84
C ASP A 53 -9.79 -4.82 -13.12
N ASN A 54 -10.03 -6.13 -13.23
CA ASN A 54 -9.55 -6.94 -14.37
C ASN A 54 -10.27 -6.58 -15.67
N ASP A 55 -11.56 -6.25 -15.59
CA ASP A 55 -12.39 -5.94 -16.76
C ASP A 55 -11.91 -4.68 -17.46
N ARG A 56 -11.55 -3.65 -16.67
CA ARG A 56 -11.03 -2.39 -17.21
C ARG A 56 -9.51 -2.34 -17.25
N LYS A 57 -8.81 -3.40 -16.82
CA LYS A 57 -7.34 -3.48 -16.67
C LYS A 57 -6.77 -2.32 -15.85
N ARG A 58 -7.40 -2.02 -14.71
CA ARG A 58 -7.01 -0.90 -13.84
C ARG A 58 -6.65 -1.37 -12.45
N ILE A 59 -5.74 -0.61 -11.83
CA ILE A 59 -5.41 -0.73 -10.42
C ILE A 59 -5.77 0.60 -9.77
N VAL A 60 -6.64 0.57 -8.77
CA VAL A 60 -7.09 1.76 -8.06
C VAL A 60 -6.47 1.77 -6.68
N ILE A 61 -5.69 2.80 -6.36
CA ILE A 61 -5.20 3.00 -5.00
C ILE A 61 -6.32 3.63 -4.17
N VAL A 62 -6.96 2.83 -3.33
CA VAL A 62 -8.10 3.25 -2.51
C VAL A 62 -7.63 4.12 -1.34
N LYS A 63 -6.55 3.71 -0.65
CA LYS A 63 -6.03 4.44 0.52
C LYS A 63 -4.55 4.16 0.74
N ILE A 64 -3.80 5.19 1.11
CA ILE A 64 -2.47 5.05 1.71
C ILE A 64 -2.54 5.61 3.13
N ASP A 65 -2.24 4.78 4.12
CA ASP A 65 -2.41 5.12 5.54
C ASP A 65 -1.14 4.90 6.36
N LYS A 66 -0.92 5.77 7.37
CA LYS A 66 0.19 5.65 8.34
C LYS A 66 -0.29 4.86 9.56
N ARG A 67 0.51 3.88 9.99
CA ARG A 67 0.18 3.02 11.14
C ARG A 67 0.14 3.78 12.48
N SER A 68 0.72 4.98 12.59
CA SER A 68 0.79 5.74 13.84
C SER A 68 -0.57 6.25 14.33
N ARG A 69 -1.63 6.24 13.52
CA ARG A 69 -2.99 6.65 13.92
C ARG A 69 -3.72 5.64 14.82
N VAL A 70 -2.97 4.78 15.52
CA VAL A 70 -3.50 3.73 16.42
C VAL A 70 -3.21 4.06 17.90
N TYR A 71 -2.42 5.08 18.23
CA TYR A 71 -2.08 5.42 19.62
C TYR A 71 -2.30 6.90 20.01
N GLU A 72 -2.91 7.74 19.18
CA GLU A 72 -3.34 9.10 19.59
C GLU A 72 -4.76 9.06 20.20
N GLY A 73 -4.94 8.20 21.19
CA GLY A 73 -6.22 7.97 21.85
C GLY A 73 -6.06 7.22 23.16
N TRP A 74 -5.18 7.74 24.03
CA TRP A 74 -5.18 7.62 25.49
C TRP A 74 -4.65 8.94 26.06
#